data_AF-A0A935QDZ2-F1
#
_entry.id   AF-A0A935QDZ2-F1
#
_cell.length_a   1.000
_cell.length_b   1.000
_cell.length_c   1.000
_cell.angle_alpha   90.00
_cell.angle_beta   90.00
_cell.angle_gamma   90.00
#
_symmetry.space_group_name_H-M   'P 1'
#
loop_
_entity.id
_entity.type
_entity.pdbx_description
1 polymer ?
#
loop_
_entity_poly.entity_id
_entity_poly.type
_entity_poly.pdbx_seq_one_letter_code
_entity_poly.pdbx_strand_id
1 'polypeptide(L)'
;MAALRPFRTRARLCALLFAFAAAAPAAAGSLDLPVRGAGLSFGNSQTFTGLRLNLRDRDLQTIRGVTVTLWAPAREPSGSIQGLSLGLAGTAADEIDGVTLNLLGCGADRIRGVAVGGLGAGCGDFTGIGLGGLGIGGDDLTGIVIGGLGVGGDRMTGVAVGGLGVGGDRMTGVAVGQGLGRFGGEDMTATT
;
A
#
# COMPACT_ATOMS: atom_id res chain seq x y z
N MET A 1 18.72 26.75 19.90
CA MET A 1 18.55 25.29 19.99
C MET A 1 17.07 24.99 20.23
N ALA A 2 16.34 24.65 19.17
CA ALA A 2 15.00 24.08 19.26
C ALA A 2 14.95 22.94 18.24
N ALA A 3 14.93 21.71 18.74
CA ALA A 3 14.94 20.50 17.94
C ALA A 3 13.55 20.29 17.30
N LEU A 4 13.43 20.63 16.01
CA LEU A 4 12.33 20.18 15.16
C LEU A 4 12.46 18.66 14.98
N ARG A 5 11.56 17.90 15.61
CA ARG A 5 11.40 16.47 15.33
C ARG A 5 10.57 16.29 14.04
N PRO A 6 11.01 15.47 13.06
CA PRO A 6 10.49 15.54 11.70
C PRO A 6 9.33 14.57 11.41
N PHE A 7 8.52 14.95 10.41
CA PHE A 7 7.88 14.09 9.39
C PHE A 7 6.82 13.02 9.72
N ARG A 8 6.45 12.75 10.97
CA ARG A 8 5.38 11.76 11.31
C ARG A 8 3.94 12.13 10.91
N THR A 9 3.72 13.23 10.20
CA THR A 9 2.37 13.83 10.06
C THR A 9 1.69 13.54 8.72
N ARG A 10 2.39 13.08 7.68
CA ARG A 10 1.80 12.98 6.31
C ARG A 10 1.05 11.67 6.04
N ALA A 11 1.40 10.57 6.70
CA ALA A 11 0.60 9.32 6.67
C ALA A 11 -0.82 9.49 7.25
N ARG A 12 -1.05 10.54 8.06
CA ARG A 12 -2.32 10.79 8.74
C ARG A 12 -3.45 11.27 7.81
N LEU A 13 -3.12 11.89 6.68
CA LEU A 13 -4.14 12.44 5.78
C LEU A 13 -4.84 11.34 4.97
N CYS A 14 -4.10 10.30 4.55
CA CYS A 14 -4.69 9.10 3.95
C CYS A 14 -5.45 8.25 4.98
N ALA A 15 -4.95 8.21 6.23
CA ALA A 15 -5.64 7.52 7.34
C ALA A 15 -7.00 8.16 7.71
N LEU A 16 -7.15 9.48 7.52
CA LEU A 16 -8.40 10.20 7.85
C LEU A 16 -9.57 9.88 6.91
N LEU A 17 -9.30 9.58 5.63
CA LEU A 17 -10.33 9.11 4.68
C LEU A 17 -10.73 7.65 4.94
N PHE A 18 -9.82 6.85 5.51
CA PHE A 18 -10.07 5.46 5.93
C PHE A 18 -10.90 5.37 7.23
N ALA A 19 -10.79 6.37 8.10
CA ALA A 19 -11.37 6.34 9.46
C ALA A 19 -12.90 6.37 9.49
N PHE A 20 -13.58 6.94 8.49
CA PHE A 20 -15.05 7.06 8.51
C PHE A 20 -15.78 5.72 8.26
N ALA A 21 -15.10 4.74 7.68
CA ALA A 21 -15.63 3.40 7.45
C ALA A 21 -15.48 2.48 8.68
N ALA A 22 -14.73 2.86 9.72
CA ALA A 22 -14.22 1.92 10.73
C ALA A 22 -15.24 1.38 11.77
N ALA A 23 -16.52 1.75 11.74
CA ALA A 23 -17.45 1.56 12.87
C ALA A 23 -18.18 0.20 12.94
N ALA A 24 -17.95 -0.75 12.04
CA ALA A 24 -18.61 -2.06 12.12
C ALA A 24 -17.90 -3.02 13.10
N PRO A 25 -18.60 -3.54 14.15
CA PRO A 25 -18.06 -4.59 15.02
C PRO A 25 -18.04 -5.92 14.26
N ALA A 26 -16.90 -6.28 13.69
CA ALA A 26 -16.68 -7.61 13.12
C ALA A 26 -16.29 -8.60 14.23
N ALA A 27 -16.99 -9.73 14.30
CA ALA A 27 -16.67 -10.86 15.18
C ALA A 27 -15.23 -11.35 14.90
N ALA A 28 -14.47 -11.63 15.97
CA ALA A 28 -13.03 -11.88 15.93
C ALA A 28 -12.63 -13.30 15.46
N GLY A 29 -13.58 -14.13 15.06
CA GLY A 29 -13.35 -15.56 14.83
C GLY A 29 -12.86 -15.87 13.42
N SER A 30 -12.20 -17.02 13.28
CA SER A 30 -12.00 -17.68 11.99
C SER A 30 -12.44 -19.14 12.03
N LEU A 31 -12.88 -19.65 10.89
CA LEU A 31 -13.07 -21.06 10.62
C LEU A 31 -12.01 -21.48 9.60
N ASP A 32 -11.06 -22.28 10.06
CA ASP A 32 -9.93 -22.72 9.26
C ASP A 32 -10.10 -24.20 8.90
N LEU A 33 -10.05 -24.50 7.60
CA LEU A 33 -10.17 -25.85 7.02
C LEU A 33 -8.82 -26.25 6.38
N PRO A 34 -7.81 -26.61 7.19
CA PRO A 34 -6.48 -26.98 6.68
C PRO A 34 -6.47 -28.39 6.10
N VAL A 35 -5.82 -28.55 4.94
CA VAL A 35 -5.54 -29.84 4.29
C VAL A 35 -4.11 -29.83 3.73
N ARG A 36 -3.23 -30.67 4.30
CA ARG A 36 -1.86 -30.90 3.82
C ARG A 36 -1.02 -29.61 3.64
N GLY A 37 -1.06 -28.71 4.62
CA GLY A 37 -0.19 -27.52 4.66
C GLY A 37 -0.73 -26.28 3.96
N ALA A 38 -1.88 -26.36 3.30
CA ALA A 38 -2.68 -25.21 2.86
C ALA A 38 -4.16 -25.43 3.23
N GLY A 39 -5.02 -24.43 3.08
CA GLY A 39 -6.45 -24.63 3.35
C GLY A 39 -7.34 -23.47 2.91
N LEU A 40 -8.57 -23.51 3.42
CA LEU A 40 -9.53 -22.42 3.30
C LEU A 40 -9.81 -21.81 4.68
N SER A 41 -9.68 -20.50 4.82
CA SER A 41 -10.00 -19.76 6.05
C SER A 41 -11.14 -18.79 5.78
N PHE A 42 -12.12 -18.77 6.69
CA PHE A 42 -13.19 -17.78 6.71
C PHE A 42 -13.09 -16.98 8.00
N GLY A 43 -12.94 -15.66 7.90
CA GLY A 43 -12.81 -14.75 9.03
C GLY A 43 -11.36 -14.37 9.35
N ASN A 44 -11.15 -13.87 10.57
CA ASN A 44 -9.91 -13.22 10.95
C ASN A 44 -8.86 -14.20 11.49
N SER A 45 -8.38 -15.13 10.66
CA SER A 45 -7.21 -15.94 11.01
C SER A 45 -5.97 -15.06 10.91
N GLN A 46 -5.16 -14.98 11.97
CA GLN A 46 -3.97 -14.11 12.02
C GLN A 46 -2.79 -14.71 11.28
N THR A 47 -2.70 -16.05 11.28
CA THR A 47 -1.67 -16.83 10.61
C THR A 47 -2.32 -17.94 9.79
N PHE A 48 -2.17 -17.88 8.46
CA PHE A 48 -2.81 -18.86 7.59
C PHE A 48 -2.02 -19.09 6.29
N THR A 49 -2.08 -20.32 5.77
CA THR A 49 -1.54 -20.67 4.45
C THR A 49 -2.66 -21.23 3.59
N GLY A 50 -2.91 -20.62 2.43
CA GLY A 50 -3.98 -21.04 1.49
C GLY A 50 -4.84 -19.86 1.03
N LEU A 51 -6.15 -20.10 0.91
CA LEU A 51 -7.15 -19.09 0.57
C LEU A 51 -7.83 -18.58 1.83
N ARG A 52 -7.84 -17.26 2.05
CA ARG A 52 -8.48 -16.61 3.20
C ARG A 52 -9.53 -15.60 2.73
N LEU A 53 -10.76 -15.77 3.19
CA LEU A 53 -11.85 -14.82 2.99
C LEU A 53 -12.12 -14.14 4.33
N ASN A 54 -11.75 -12.87 4.42
CA ASN A 54 -11.83 -12.10 5.64
C ASN A 54 -12.75 -10.89 5.45
N LEU A 55 -13.61 -10.62 6.44
CA LEU A 55 -14.36 -9.37 6.45
C LEU A 55 -13.42 -8.21 6.76
N ARG A 56 -12.55 -8.35 7.77
CA ARG A 56 -11.76 -7.24 8.31
C ARG A 56 -10.56 -7.76 9.08
N ASP A 57 -9.37 -7.25 8.79
CA ASP A 57 -8.15 -7.66 9.49
C ASP A 57 -8.06 -7.08 10.90
N ARG A 58 -7.69 -7.92 11.85
CA ARG A 58 -7.36 -7.57 13.23
C ARG A 58 -6.15 -8.39 13.66
N ASP A 59 -5.06 -7.69 13.98
CA ASP A 59 -3.79 -8.30 14.39
C ASP A 59 -3.26 -9.31 13.35
N LEU A 60 -3.20 -8.89 12.09
CA LEU A 60 -2.63 -9.74 11.03
C LEU A 60 -1.17 -10.06 11.39
N GLN A 61 -0.77 -11.33 11.27
CA GLN A 61 0.59 -11.77 11.55
C GLN A 61 1.28 -12.29 10.29
N THR A 62 0.75 -13.35 9.68
CA THR A 62 1.36 -13.94 8.48
C THR A 62 0.34 -14.67 7.63
N ILE A 63 0.06 -14.14 6.45
CA ILE A 63 -0.79 -14.80 5.47
C ILE A 63 0.05 -15.19 4.26
N ARG A 64 0.05 -16.48 3.91
CA ARG A 64 0.71 -17.00 2.70
C ARG A 64 -0.32 -17.56 1.74
N GLY A 65 -0.40 -17.04 0.52
CA GLY A 65 -1.35 -17.49 -0.49
C GLY A 65 -2.26 -16.38 -0.97
N VAL A 66 -3.57 -16.60 -0.95
CA VAL A 66 -4.57 -15.66 -1.46
C VAL A 66 -5.42 -15.15 -0.31
N THR A 67 -5.50 -13.83 -0.11
CA THR A 67 -6.39 -13.22 0.88
C THR A 67 -7.36 -12.26 0.20
N VAL A 68 -8.63 -12.33 0.58
CA VAL A 68 -9.67 -11.38 0.21
C VAL A 68 -10.14 -10.69 1.47
N THR A 69 -9.91 -9.38 1.59
CA THR A 69 -10.34 -8.57 2.73
C THR A 69 -11.37 -7.54 2.28
N LEU A 70 -12.57 -7.58 2.87
CA LEU A 70 -13.66 -6.69 2.46
C LEU A 70 -13.56 -5.28 3.08
N TRP A 71 -12.95 -5.15 4.26
CA TRP A 71 -12.97 -3.92 5.03
C TRP A 71 -11.60 -3.48 5.52
N ALA A 72 -11.49 -2.17 5.74
CA ALA A 72 -10.34 -1.52 6.34
C ALA A 72 -9.92 -2.19 7.66
N PRO A 73 -8.63 -2.36 7.98
CA PRO A 73 -8.21 -3.05 9.19
C PRO A 73 -8.78 -2.39 10.45
N ALA A 74 -9.01 -3.20 11.48
CA ALA A 74 -9.61 -2.78 12.75
C ALA A 74 -8.63 -2.08 13.70
N ARG A 75 -7.33 -2.29 13.47
CA ARG A 75 -6.22 -1.79 14.27
C ARG A 75 -5.12 -1.28 13.35
N GLU A 76 -4.06 -0.78 13.95
CA GLU A 76 -2.84 -0.46 13.21
C GLU A 76 -2.40 -1.69 12.38
N PRO A 77 -1.97 -1.47 11.13
CA PRO A 77 -1.44 -2.53 10.28
C PRO A 77 -0.32 -3.27 11.00
N SER A 78 -0.27 -4.58 10.82
CA SER A 78 0.77 -5.45 11.36
C SER A 78 0.93 -6.68 10.49
N GLY A 79 2.08 -7.33 10.59
CA GLY A 79 2.37 -8.63 9.99
C GLY A 79 2.64 -8.58 8.48
N SER A 80 2.67 -9.76 7.86
CA SER A 80 3.06 -9.92 6.46
C SER A 80 2.04 -10.67 5.62
N ILE A 81 1.91 -10.27 4.35
CA ILE A 81 1.14 -10.97 3.33
C ILE A 81 2.08 -11.37 2.21
N GLN A 82 2.16 -12.67 1.92
CA GLN A 82 3.00 -13.25 0.87
C GLN A 82 2.08 -13.93 -0.16
N GLY A 83 1.92 -13.33 -1.34
CA GLY A 83 1.09 -13.85 -2.42
C GLY A 83 0.12 -12.82 -2.99
N LEU A 84 -1.15 -13.18 -3.14
CA LEU A 84 -2.19 -12.33 -3.73
C LEU A 84 -3.10 -11.75 -2.64
N SER A 85 -3.22 -10.44 -2.58
CA SER A 85 -4.15 -9.73 -1.72
C SER A 85 -5.20 -8.97 -2.52
N LEU A 86 -6.47 -9.23 -2.24
CA LEU A 86 -7.61 -8.56 -2.85
C LEU A 86 -8.37 -7.78 -1.79
N GLY A 87 -8.42 -6.46 -1.90
CA GLY A 87 -9.09 -5.58 -0.93
C GLY A 87 -10.27 -4.83 -1.52
N LEU A 88 -11.43 -4.87 -0.89
CA LEU A 88 -12.54 -3.99 -1.29
C LEU A 88 -12.31 -2.58 -0.72
N ALA A 89 -12.43 -2.40 0.59
CA ALA A 89 -12.10 -1.13 1.23
C ALA A 89 -10.57 -0.89 1.32
N GLY A 90 -9.77 -1.95 1.24
CA GLY A 90 -8.31 -1.89 1.17
C GLY A 90 -7.60 -2.79 2.16
N THR A 91 -6.42 -3.28 1.77
CA THR A 91 -5.53 -4.10 2.59
C THR A 91 -4.48 -3.24 3.29
N ALA A 92 -4.14 -3.57 4.54
CA ALA A 92 -2.90 -3.09 5.14
C ALA A 92 -2.15 -4.15 5.94
N ALA A 93 -0.82 -4.07 5.91
CA ALA A 93 0.12 -4.95 6.61
C ALA A 93 1.45 -4.20 6.83
N ASP A 94 2.38 -4.75 7.61
CA ASP A 94 3.75 -4.20 7.65
C ASP A 94 4.47 -4.47 6.32
N GLU A 95 4.32 -5.69 5.80
CA GLU A 95 4.97 -6.13 4.59
C GLU A 95 4.00 -6.85 3.64
N ILE A 96 4.01 -6.45 2.38
CA ILE A 96 3.30 -7.15 1.30
C ILE A 96 4.32 -7.58 0.26
N ASP A 97 4.47 -8.87 0.05
CA ASP A 97 5.30 -9.47 -0.99
C ASP A 97 4.40 -10.23 -1.98
N GLY A 98 4.22 -9.68 -3.18
CA GLY A 98 3.42 -10.29 -4.25
C GLY A 98 2.54 -9.29 -4.98
N VAL A 99 1.26 -9.64 -5.17
CA VAL A 99 0.29 -8.85 -5.95
C VAL A 99 -0.80 -8.37 -5.01
N THR A 100 -1.04 -7.05 -4.96
CA THR A 100 -2.15 -6.46 -4.20
C THR A 100 -3.06 -5.67 -5.12
N LEU A 101 -4.35 -6.04 -5.18
CA LEU A 101 -5.37 -5.38 -5.99
C LEU A 101 -6.47 -4.89 -5.06
N ASN A 102 -6.66 -3.57 -5.00
CA ASN A 102 -7.59 -2.95 -4.07
C ASN A 102 -8.50 -1.97 -4.80
N LEU A 103 -9.81 -2.03 -4.53
CA LEU A 103 -10.75 -1.09 -5.12
C LEU A 103 -10.52 0.33 -4.61
N LEU A 104 -10.21 0.50 -3.32
CA LEU A 104 -9.83 1.79 -2.77
C LEU A 104 -8.30 1.94 -2.71
N GLY A 105 -7.62 1.20 -1.84
CA GLY A 105 -6.16 1.31 -1.79
C GLY A 105 -5.50 0.31 -0.87
N CYS A 106 -4.17 0.32 -0.85
CA CYS A 106 -3.37 -0.46 0.10
C CYS A 106 -2.43 0.42 0.89
N GLY A 107 -2.16 0.02 2.13
CA GLY A 107 -1.20 0.65 3.02
C GLY A 107 -0.19 -0.37 3.55
N ALA A 108 1.10 -0.19 3.37
CA ALA A 108 2.08 -1.03 4.06
C ALA A 108 3.42 -0.35 4.24
N ASP A 109 4.15 -0.65 5.31
CA ASP A 109 5.50 -0.10 5.49
C ASP A 109 6.42 -0.53 4.33
N ARG A 110 6.23 -1.75 3.82
CA ARG A 110 6.95 -2.27 2.67
C ARG A 110 6.06 -3.01 1.69
N ILE A 111 6.16 -2.68 0.41
CA ILE A 111 5.52 -3.43 -0.68
C ILE A 111 6.59 -3.85 -1.69
N ARG A 112 6.67 -5.16 -1.98
CA ARG A 112 7.45 -5.72 -3.08
C ARG A 112 6.53 -6.44 -4.05
N GLY A 113 6.59 -6.09 -5.33
CA GLY A 113 5.80 -6.70 -6.40
C GLY A 113 4.85 -5.74 -7.09
N VAL A 114 3.57 -6.11 -7.23
CA VAL A 114 2.58 -5.32 -7.97
C VAL A 114 1.53 -4.77 -7.01
N ALA A 115 1.28 -3.46 -7.05
CA ALA A 115 0.23 -2.82 -6.28
C ALA A 115 -0.72 -2.03 -7.18
N VAL A 116 -2.01 -2.34 -7.12
CA VAL A 116 -3.07 -1.62 -7.82
C VAL A 116 -4.10 -1.15 -6.81
N GLY A 117 -4.34 0.16 -6.76
CA GLY A 117 -5.32 0.78 -5.89
C GLY A 117 -6.21 1.76 -6.67
N GLY A 118 -7.53 1.58 -6.62
CA GLY A 118 -8.44 2.47 -7.37
C GLY A 118 -8.40 3.94 -6.93
N LEU A 119 -8.09 4.21 -5.66
CA LEU A 119 -7.69 5.53 -5.16
C LEU A 119 -6.17 5.65 -5.07
N GLY A 120 -5.46 4.64 -4.59
CA GLY A 120 -4.00 4.72 -4.52
C GLY A 120 -3.32 3.69 -3.62
N ALA A 121 -2.01 3.84 -3.48
CA ALA A 121 -1.19 3.05 -2.57
C ALA A 121 -0.33 3.98 -1.71
N GLY A 122 -0.25 3.68 -0.41
CA GLY A 122 0.63 4.37 0.54
C GLY A 122 1.62 3.38 1.14
N CYS A 123 2.91 3.69 1.11
CA CYS A 123 3.92 2.83 1.70
C CYS A 123 5.14 3.57 2.21
N GLY A 124 5.97 2.93 3.05
CA GLY A 124 7.32 3.44 3.34
C GLY A 124 8.23 3.14 2.15
N ASP A 125 8.47 1.86 1.93
CA ASP A 125 9.33 1.33 0.85
C ASP A 125 8.51 0.59 -0.21
N PHE A 126 8.61 1.01 -1.46
CA PHE A 126 8.01 0.35 -2.61
C PHE A 126 9.08 -0.22 -3.54
N THR A 127 8.92 -1.46 -3.99
CA THR A 127 9.74 -2.03 -5.06
C THR A 127 8.88 -2.83 -6.04
N GLY A 128 8.71 -2.33 -7.27
CA GLY A 128 8.03 -3.06 -8.34
C GLY A 128 7.14 -2.18 -9.23
N ILE A 129 5.89 -2.58 -9.45
CA ILE A 129 4.94 -1.90 -10.35
C ILE A 129 3.72 -1.42 -9.56
N GLY A 130 3.52 -0.12 -9.50
CA GLY A 130 2.43 0.52 -8.78
C GLY A 130 1.48 1.27 -9.72
N LEU A 131 0.18 1.07 -9.56
CA LEU A 131 -0.89 1.80 -10.24
C LEU A 131 -1.89 2.36 -9.22
N GLY A 132 -2.00 3.68 -9.10
CA GLY A 132 -2.92 4.37 -8.21
C GLY A 132 -3.85 5.29 -8.98
N GLY A 133 -5.17 5.17 -8.81
CA GLY A 133 -6.12 6.00 -9.55
C GLY A 133 -6.04 7.50 -9.22
N LEU A 134 -5.77 7.86 -7.96
CA LEU A 134 -5.39 9.22 -7.57
C LEU A 134 -3.88 9.35 -7.43
N GLY A 135 -3.21 8.40 -6.78
CA GLY A 135 -1.77 8.51 -6.64
C GLY A 135 -1.09 7.39 -5.87
N ILE A 136 0.23 7.46 -5.88
CA ILE A 136 1.10 6.57 -5.10
C ILE A 136 2.02 7.44 -4.26
N GLY A 137 2.03 7.17 -2.96
CA GLY A 137 2.84 7.88 -1.99
C GLY A 137 3.77 6.93 -1.23
N GLY A 138 5.03 7.31 -1.06
CA GLY A 138 5.88 6.67 -0.08
C GLY A 138 7.21 7.35 0.14
N ASP A 139 8.06 6.81 1.02
CA ASP A 139 9.35 7.41 1.33
C ASP A 139 10.37 7.02 0.25
N ASP A 140 10.50 5.73 -0.03
CA ASP A 140 11.40 5.15 -1.03
C ASP A 140 10.61 4.39 -2.11
N LEU A 141 10.61 4.88 -3.35
CA LEU A 141 9.90 4.22 -4.46
C LEU A 141 10.90 3.72 -5.52
N THR A 142 10.95 2.42 -5.76
CA THR A 142 11.79 1.81 -6.79
C THR A 142 10.94 1.05 -7.81
N GLY A 143 11.09 1.36 -9.09
CA GLY A 143 10.41 0.65 -10.19
C GLY A 143 9.53 1.56 -11.05
N ILE A 144 8.34 1.09 -11.41
CA ILE A 144 7.38 1.82 -12.26
C ILE A 144 6.16 2.18 -11.41
N VAL A 145 5.92 3.47 -11.21
CA VAL A 145 4.81 3.97 -10.40
C VAL A 145 3.99 4.98 -11.20
N ILE A 146 2.68 4.73 -11.29
CA ILE A 146 1.75 5.57 -12.04
C ILE A 146 0.63 6.01 -11.11
N GLY A 147 0.47 7.32 -10.96
CA GLY A 147 -0.59 7.96 -10.20
C GLY A 147 -1.46 8.83 -11.11
N GLY A 148 -2.78 8.66 -11.08
CA GLY A 148 -3.68 9.42 -11.95
C GLY A 148 -3.62 10.93 -11.70
N LEU A 149 -3.49 11.38 -10.45
CA LEU A 149 -3.17 12.77 -10.10
C LEU A 149 -1.68 12.95 -9.83
N GLY A 150 -1.01 12.03 -9.15
CA GLY A 150 0.41 12.22 -8.90
C GLY A 150 1.11 11.06 -8.19
N VAL A 151 2.43 11.12 -8.23
CA VAL A 151 3.32 10.23 -7.47
C VAL A 151 4.19 11.09 -6.56
N GLY A 152 4.30 10.71 -5.29
CA GLY A 152 5.06 11.45 -4.30
C GLY A 152 5.98 10.54 -3.50
N GLY A 153 7.25 10.92 -3.37
CA GLY A 153 8.11 10.31 -2.37
C GLY A 153 9.45 10.97 -2.17
N ASP A 154 10.10 10.68 -1.05
CA ASP A 154 11.36 11.33 -0.69
C ASP A 154 12.49 10.92 -1.65
N ARG A 155 12.61 9.62 -1.94
CA ARG A 155 13.55 9.06 -2.90
C ARG A 155 12.83 8.18 -3.91
N MET A 156 13.10 8.42 -5.18
CA MET A 156 12.51 7.65 -6.27
C MET A 156 13.58 7.18 -7.25
N THR A 157 13.49 5.92 -7.68
CA THR A 157 14.37 5.32 -8.70
C THR A 157 13.55 4.57 -9.72
N GLY A 158 13.63 4.94 -11.00
CA GLY A 158 12.93 4.28 -12.09
C GLY A 158 12.02 5.21 -12.89
N VAL A 159 10.77 4.81 -13.09
CA VAL A 159 9.78 5.55 -13.88
C VAL A 159 8.62 5.98 -12.99
N ALA A 160 8.37 7.28 -12.94
CA ALA A 160 7.23 7.84 -12.23
C ALA A 160 6.35 8.67 -13.18
N VAL A 161 5.05 8.41 -13.18
CA VAL A 161 4.07 9.11 -14.02
C VAL A 161 2.97 9.66 -13.13
N GLY A 162 2.75 10.97 -13.17
CA GLY A 162 1.74 11.65 -12.39
C GLY A 162 0.95 12.64 -13.25
N GLY A 163 -0.38 12.53 -13.27
CA GLY A 163 -1.20 13.40 -14.13
C GLY A 163 -1.02 14.91 -13.87
N LEU A 164 -0.94 15.33 -12.61
CA LEU A 164 -0.61 16.69 -12.20
C LEU A 164 0.89 16.87 -11.92
N GLY A 165 1.59 15.80 -11.55
CA GLY A 165 3.04 15.82 -11.38
C GLY A 165 3.58 14.67 -10.55
N VAL A 166 4.90 14.60 -10.51
CA VAL A 166 5.66 13.71 -9.63
C VAL A 166 6.52 14.59 -8.73
N GLY A 167 6.55 14.35 -7.42
CA GLY A 167 7.26 15.21 -6.47
C GLY A 167 8.12 14.44 -5.47
N GLY A 168 9.32 14.94 -5.20
CA GLY A 168 10.26 14.31 -4.27
C GLY A 168 11.57 15.04 -4.04
N ASP A 169 12.31 14.59 -3.02
CA ASP A 169 13.61 15.19 -2.64
C ASP A 169 14.77 14.69 -3.52
N ARG A 170 14.72 13.41 -3.94
CA ARG A 170 15.67 12.80 -4.88
C ARG A 170 14.93 11.92 -5.89
N MET A 171 15.19 12.14 -7.16
CA MET A 171 14.72 11.25 -8.23
C MET A 171 15.90 10.85 -9.12
N THR A 172 16.00 9.56 -9.42
CA THR A 172 16.92 8.99 -10.41
C THR A 172 16.11 8.24 -11.47
N GLY A 173 16.10 8.73 -12.71
CA GLY A 173 15.37 8.11 -13.82
C GLY A 173 14.43 9.05 -14.56
N VAL A 174 13.24 8.56 -14.92
CA VAL A 174 12.27 9.25 -15.76
C VAL A 174 11.06 9.68 -14.94
N ALA A 175 10.72 10.97 -15.01
CA ALA A 175 9.51 11.50 -14.43
C ALA A 175 8.64 12.22 -15.48
N VAL A 176 7.36 11.87 -15.53
CA VAL A 176 6.39 12.43 -16.49
C VAL A 176 5.22 13.05 -15.73
N GLY A 177 4.91 14.32 -16.03
CA GLY A 177 3.71 14.98 -15.49
C GLY A 177 3.62 16.47 -15.81
N GLN A 178 2.44 17.06 -15.62
CA GLN A 178 2.07 18.43 -16.03
C GLN A 178 2.78 19.59 -15.27
N GLY A 179 3.88 19.31 -14.57
CA GLY A 179 4.78 20.34 -14.04
C GLY A 179 4.47 20.92 -12.65
N LEU A 180 3.47 20.42 -11.91
CA LEU A 180 3.26 20.84 -10.51
C LEU A 180 4.27 20.20 -9.53
N GLY A 181 5.05 19.24 -10.02
CA GLY A 181 6.04 18.49 -9.26
C GLY A 181 7.37 19.24 -9.10
N ARG A 182 7.84 19.39 -7.86
CA ARG A 182 9.22 19.80 -7.57
C ARG A 182 10.07 18.55 -7.40
N PHE A 183 11.15 18.45 -8.16
CA PHE A 183 12.17 17.44 -7.95
C PHE A 183 13.46 18.10 -7.46
N GLY A 184 14.02 17.61 -6.35
CA GLY A 184 15.46 17.68 -6.12
C GLY A 184 16.10 16.42 -6.72
N GLY A 185 17.23 16.53 -7.40
CA GLY A 185 17.89 15.35 -7.98
C GLY A 185 19.01 15.72 -8.93
N GLU A 186 20.10 14.95 -8.89
CA GLU A 186 21.34 15.24 -9.62
C GLU A 186 21.33 14.60 -11.03
N ASP A 187 20.50 13.58 -11.29
CA ASP A 187 20.41 12.84 -12.57
C ASP A 187 18.94 12.55 -12.97
N MET A 188 18.29 13.49 -13.65
CA MET A 188 16.87 13.37 -14.03
C MET A 188 16.59 13.70 -15.50
N THR A 189 15.74 12.89 -16.13
CA THR A 189 15.04 13.27 -17.37
C THR A 189 13.57 13.51 -17.04
N ALA A 190 13.18 14.78 -16.93
CA ALA A 190 11.80 15.19 -16.72
C ALA A 190 11.15 15.61 -18.04
N THR A 191 9.93 15.16 -18.30
CA THR A 191 9.14 15.61 -19.46
C THR A 191 7.76 16.04 -18.99
N THR A 192 7.30 17.18 -19.51
CA THR A 192 5.99 17.78 -19.26
C THR A 192 5.01 17.39 -20.35
#